data_AF-A0A942UBR0-F1
#
_entry.id   AF-A0A942UBR0-F1
#
_cell.length_a   1.000
_cell.length_b   1.000
_cell.length_c   1.000
_cell.angle_alpha   90.00
_cell.angle_beta   90.00
_cell.angle_gamma   90.00
#
_symmetry.space_group_name_H-M   'P 1'
#
loop_
_entity.id
_entity.type
_entity.pdbx_description
1 polymer ?
#
loop_
_entity_poly.entity_id
_entity_poly.type
_entity_poly.pdbx_seq_one_letter_code
_entity_poly.pdbx_strand_id
1 'polypeptide(L)'
;MPGMIFLLIAWMIWIYSTFMMDKKSTYRWPIALFALLFIILKSFSIRFYFFHISGPSILILIICYFLASKLSFKKQLHLLFSVFTLMLGYAGFLLFEMYDPIWMFMDRVVLISFTLFIFGYVLYSSSILTRILLICLGTLQGDIVFASYLSKWDMPYLIGSMEYLDIISIIIFSNLLFHFISNATTIPRMKGNKKISH
;
A
#
# COMPACT_ATOMS: atom_id res chain seq x y z
N MET A 1 1.10 -17.32 7.80
CA MET A 1 -0.32 -17.47 7.40
C MET A 1 -0.71 -16.24 6.61
N PRO A 2 -1.35 -16.40 5.43
CA PRO A 2 -1.73 -15.26 4.61
C PRO A 2 -2.74 -14.36 5.34
N GLY A 3 -2.48 -13.06 5.38
CA GLY A 3 -3.31 -12.04 6.04
C GLY A 3 -2.99 -11.80 7.51
N MET A 4 -1.97 -12.46 8.07
CA MET A 4 -1.61 -12.32 9.49
C MET A 4 -1.02 -10.93 9.78
N ILE A 5 -0.16 -10.43 8.90
CA ILE A 5 0.54 -9.16 9.10
C ILE A 5 -0.44 -7.99 8.96
N PHE A 6 -1.32 -8.06 7.97
CA PHE A 6 -2.42 -7.12 7.78
C PHE A 6 -3.31 -7.03 9.02
N LEU A 7 -3.74 -8.17 9.55
CA LEU A 7 -4.59 -8.20 10.75
C LEU A 7 -3.86 -7.63 11.98
N LEU A 8 -2.60 -8.00 12.18
CA LEU A 8 -1.80 -7.49 13.29
C LEU A 8 -1.72 -5.97 13.22
N ILE A 9 -1.38 -5.42 12.06
CA ILE A 9 -1.27 -3.96 11.87
C ILE A 9 -2.64 -3.29 12.04
N ALA A 10 -3.72 -3.86 11.48
CA ALA A 10 -5.06 -3.31 11.61
C ALA A 10 -5.52 -3.25 13.08
N TRP A 11 -5.28 -4.32 13.86
CA TRP A 11 -5.58 -4.36 15.28
C TRP A 11 -4.73 -3.37 16.08
N MET A 12 -3.43 -3.27 15.78
CA MET A 12 -2.55 -2.29 16.43
C MET A 12 -3.02 -0.85 16.18
N ILE A 13 -3.40 -0.52 14.94
CA ILE A 13 -3.95 0.79 14.59
C ILE A 13 -5.25 1.06 15.35
N TRP A 14 -6.14 0.06 15.43
CA TRP A 14 -7.40 0.18 16.15
C TRP A 14 -7.19 0.42 17.66
N ILE A 15 -6.35 -0.39 18.31
CA ILE A 15 -6.03 -0.25 19.74
C ILE A 15 -5.38 1.11 20.01
N TYR A 16 -4.38 1.49 19.21
CA TYR A 16 -3.71 2.78 19.36
C TYR A 16 -4.68 3.96 19.22
N SER A 17 -5.54 3.91 18.20
CA SER A 17 -6.50 4.97 17.91
C SER A 17 -7.58 5.09 18.99
N THR A 18 -8.04 3.98 19.56
CA THR A 18 -9.10 4.00 20.58
C THR A 18 -8.59 4.34 21.98
N PHE A 19 -7.43 3.80 22.38
CA PHE A 19 -6.94 3.90 23.75
C PHE A 19 -5.84 4.93 23.97
N MET A 20 -4.90 5.10 23.03
CA MET A 20 -3.70 5.91 23.26
C MET A 20 -3.78 7.33 22.68
N MET A 21 -4.61 7.53 21.65
CA MET A 21 -4.69 8.81 20.95
C MET A 21 -5.50 9.86 21.72
N ASP A 22 -4.96 11.07 21.81
CA ASP A 22 -5.56 12.19 22.53
C ASP A 22 -7.01 12.45 22.10
N LYS A 23 -7.87 12.67 23.10
CA LYS A 23 -9.32 12.91 22.90
C LYS A 23 -9.62 14.15 22.05
N LYS A 24 -8.67 15.08 21.93
CA LYS A 24 -8.79 16.32 21.16
C LYS A 24 -8.44 16.17 19.68
N SER A 25 -7.89 15.02 19.25
CA SER A 25 -7.45 14.84 17.88
C SER A 25 -8.61 14.47 16.95
N THR A 26 -8.86 15.32 15.95
CA THR A 26 -9.92 15.13 14.93
C THR A 26 -9.72 13.86 14.10
N TYR A 27 -8.49 13.36 14.00
CA TYR A 27 -8.16 12.16 13.20
C TYR A 27 -8.46 10.84 13.92
N ARG A 28 -8.82 10.87 15.20
CA ARG A 28 -8.99 9.66 16.01
C ARG A 28 -10.09 8.75 15.48
N TRP A 29 -11.30 9.29 15.39
CA TRP A 29 -12.48 8.57 14.91
C TRP A 29 -12.35 7.98 13.50
N PRO A 30 -11.89 8.73 12.48
CA PRO A 30 -11.78 8.17 11.14
C PRO A 30 -10.76 7.04 11.06
N ILE A 31 -9.61 7.14 11.74
CA ILE A 31 -8.59 6.08 11.74
C ILE A 31 -9.12 4.78 12.36
N ALA A 32 -9.77 4.88 13.53
CA ALA A 32 -10.37 3.72 14.19
C ALA A 32 -11.48 3.09 13.33
N LEU A 33 -12.33 3.93 12.71
CA LEU A 33 -13.40 3.47 11.84
C LEU A 33 -12.84 2.73 10.62
N PHE A 34 -11.85 3.30 9.93
CA PHE A 34 -11.23 2.63 8.78
C PHE A 34 -10.59 1.30 9.18
N ALA A 35 -9.84 1.25 10.29
CA ALA A 35 -9.23 0.00 10.75
C ALA A 35 -10.27 -1.09 11.03
N LEU A 36 -11.38 -0.74 11.71
CA LEU A 36 -12.47 -1.68 11.98
C LEU A 36 -13.16 -2.12 10.69
N LEU A 37 -13.39 -1.17 9.77
CA LEU A 37 -14.07 -1.42 8.51
C LEU A 37 -13.22 -2.36 7.63
N PHE A 38 -11.90 -2.20 7.61
CA PHE A 38 -10.97 -3.15 6.99
C PHE A 38 -11.07 -4.58 7.56
N ILE A 39 -11.17 -4.72 8.87
CA ILE A 39 -11.30 -6.03 9.54
C ILE A 39 -12.63 -6.70 9.19
N ILE A 40 -13.73 -5.95 9.15
CA ILE A 40 -15.06 -6.48 8.81
C ILE A 40 -15.11 -6.85 7.33
N LEU A 41 -14.64 -5.97 6.44
CA LEU A 41 -14.67 -6.19 4.99
C LEU A 41 -13.76 -7.34 4.56
N LYS A 42 -12.76 -7.72 5.36
CA LYS A 42 -11.90 -8.89 5.11
C LYS A 42 -12.71 -10.14 4.74
N SER A 43 -13.85 -10.37 5.40
CA SER A 43 -14.67 -11.57 5.16
C SER A 43 -15.53 -11.49 3.90
N PHE A 44 -15.58 -10.34 3.23
CA PHE A 44 -16.38 -10.12 2.05
C PHE A 44 -15.52 -10.21 0.79
N SER A 45 -15.99 -10.96 -0.19
CA SER A 45 -15.43 -11.00 -1.54
C SER A 45 -16.58 -10.90 -2.54
N ILE A 46 -16.43 -10.03 -3.53
CA ILE A 46 -17.41 -9.87 -4.61
C ILE A 46 -16.91 -10.66 -5.81
N ARG A 47 -17.76 -11.56 -6.32
CA ARG A 47 -17.53 -12.27 -7.57
C ARG A 47 -18.34 -11.58 -8.67
N PHE A 48 -17.66 -11.01 -9.64
CA PHE A 48 -18.26 -10.43 -10.84
C PHE A 48 -17.80 -11.23 -12.07
N TYR A 49 -18.63 -12.17 -12.50
CA TYR A 49 -18.35 -13.08 -13.62
C TYR A 49 -17.00 -13.80 -13.43
N PHE A 50 -15.96 -13.43 -14.19
CA PHE A 50 -14.60 -13.98 -14.08
C PHE A 50 -13.73 -13.29 -13.02
N PHE A 51 -14.12 -12.10 -12.54
CA PHE A 51 -13.33 -11.34 -11.57
C PHE A 51 -13.78 -11.63 -10.15
N HIS A 52 -12.83 -11.94 -9.28
CA HIS A 52 -13.05 -12.04 -7.85
C HIS A 52 -12.25 -10.94 -7.17
N ILE A 53 -12.90 -10.06 -6.43
CA ILE A 53 -12.22 -8.95 -5.73
C ILE A 53 -12.57 -8.97 -4.24
N SER A 54 -11.56 -8.75 -3.41
CA SER A 54 -11.75 -8.65 -1.96
C SER A 54 -12.36 -7.30 -1.55
N GLY A 55 -13.19 -7.32 -0.51
CA GLY A 55 -13.80 -6.12 0.09
C GLY A 55 -12.78 -5.05 0.49
N PRO A 56 -11.67 -5.38 1.18
CA PRO A 56 -10.62 -4.43 1.54
C PRO A 56 -10.02 -3.72 0.33
N SER A 57 -9.81 -4.43 -0.78
CA SER A 57 -9.23 -3.84 -1.98
C SER A 57 -10.16 -2.85 -2.68
N ILE A 58 -11.47 -3.10 -2.69
CA ILE A 58 -12.46 -2.13 -3.18
C ILE A 58 -12.37 -0.83 -2.38
N LEU A 59 -12.32 -0.95 -1.06
CA LEU A 59 -12.19 0.19 -0.16
C LEU A 59 -10.88 0.96 -0.43
N ILE A 60 -9.75 0.27 -0.57
CA ILE A 60 -8.46 0.91 -0.88
C ILE A 60 -8.55 1.68 -2.19
N LEU A 61 -9.17 1.10 -3.24
CA LEU A 61 -9.37 1.80 -4.52
C LEU A 61 -10.18 3.08 -4.33
N ILE A 62 -11.32 3.02 -3.64
CA ILE A 62 -12.19 4.18 -3.39
C ILE A 62 -11.41 5.30 -2.67
N ILE A 63 -10.68 4.96 -1.61
CA ILE A 63 -9.86 5.93 -0.86
C ILE A 63 -8.78 6.52 -1.77
N CYS A 64 -8.06 5.68 -2.52
CA CYS A 64 -6.97 6.14 -3.36
C CYS A 64 -7.44 7.07 -4.47
N TYR A 65 -8.57 6.77 -5.13
CA TYR A 65 -9.17 7.66 -6.13
C TYR A 65 -9.65 8.98 -5.52
N PHE A 66 -10.26 8.93 -4.34
CA PHE A 66 -10.68 10.14 -3.63
C PHE A 66 -9.49 11.01 -3.19
N LEU A 67 -8.37 10.43 -2.78
CA LEU A 67 -7.15 11.19 -2.49
C LEU A 67 -6.49 11.70 -3.78
N ALA A 68 -6.55 10.93 -4.87
CA ALA A 68 -5.97 11.32 -6.15
C ALA A 68 -6.70 12.53 -6.77
N SER A 69 -8.02 12.60 -6.62
CA SER A 69 -8.82 13.73 -7.13
C SER A 69 -8.49 15.07 -6.46
N LYS A 70 -7.93 15.05 -5.25
CA LYS A 70 -7.50 16.25 -4.51
C LYS A 70 -6.14 16.80 -4.95
N LEU A 71 -5.39 16.08 -5.78
CA LEU A 71 -4.10 16.54 -6.29
C LEU A 71 -4.30 17.57 -7.42
N SER A 72 -3.31 18.43 -7.63
CA SER A 72 -3.33 19.33 -8.80
C SER A 72 -3.19 18.55 -10.10
N PHE A 73 -3.77 19.06 -11.19
CA PHE A 73 -3.79 18.39 -12.50
C PHE A 73 -2.40 17.92 -12.97
N LYS A 74 -1.36 18.74 -12.80
CA LYS A 74 0.03 18.37 -13.13
C LYS A 74 0.51 17.15 -12.32
N LYS A 75 0.20 17.09 -11.02
CA LYS A 75 0.55 15.97 -10.15
C LYS A 75 -0.27 14.72 -10.48
N GLN A 76 -1.54 14.89 -10.86
CA GLN A 76 -2.40 13.79 -11.31
C GLN A 76 -1.87 13.13 -12.57
N LEU A 77 -1.43 13.92 -13.57
CA LEU A 77 -0.82 13.38 -14.79
C LEU A 77 0.47 12.62 -14.48
N HIS A 78 1.37 13.19 -13.67
CA HIS A 78 2.60 12.50 -13.29
C HIS A 78 2.32 11.21 -12.51
N LEU A 79 1.35 11.24 -11.59
CA LEU A 79 0.86 10.07 -10.88
C LEU A 79 0.30 9.02 -11.84
N LEU A 80 -0.48 9.41 -12.85
CA LEU A 80 -1.06 8.48 -13.83
C LEU A 80 0.03 7.68 -14.55
N PHE A 81 1.02 8.36 -15.13
CA PHE A 81 2.15 7.69 -15.79
C PHE A 81 2.92 6.77 -14.84
N SER A 82 3.17 7.26 -13.61
CA SER A 82 3.82 6.48 -12.56
C SER A 82 3.04 5.21 -12.21
N VAL A 83 1.72 5.33 -12.07
CA VAL A 83 0.80 4.22 -11.79
C VAL A 83 0.82 3.21 -12.92
N PHE A 84 0.81 3.64 -14.19
CA PHE A 84 0.93 2.74 -15.35
C PHE A 84 2.24 1.98 -15.36
N THR A 85 3.37 2.65 -15.10
CA THR A 85 4.67 1.98 -15.02
C THR A 85 4.69 0.93 -13.91
N LEU A 86 4.19 1.28 -12.72
CA LEU A 86 4.16 0.37 -11.58
C LEU A 86 3.17 -0.79 -11.78
N MET A 87 2.03 -0.53 -12.41
CA MET A 87 1.02 -1.53 -12.81
C MET A 87 1.61 -2.59 -13.75
N LEU A 88 2.30 -2.16 -14.82
CA LEU A 88 2.95 -3.08 -15.75
C LEU A 88 4.09 -3.84 -15.08
N GLY A 89 4.91 -3.16 -14.26
CA GLY A 89 5.99 -3.79 -13.51
C GLY A 89 5.50 -4.86 -12.53
N TYR A 90 4.45 -4.55 -11.77
CA TYR A 90 3.85 -5.48 -10.80
C TYR A 90 3.17 -6.67 -11.49
N ALA A 91 2.37 -6.44 -12.53
CA ALA A 91 1.74 -7.52 -13.29
C ALA A 91 2.79 -8.41 -13.99
N GLY A 92 3.85 -7.82 -14.54
CA GLY A 92 4.98 -8.54 -15.12
C GLY A 92 5.73 -9.37 -14.08
N PHE A 93 5.91 -8.84 -12.86
CA PHE A 93 6.51 -9.58 -11.75
C PHE A 93 5.67 -10.80 -11.34
N LEU A 94 4.34 -10.63 -11.21
CA LEU A 94 3.42 -11.74 -10.92
C LEU A 94 3.43 -12.81 -12.02
N LEU A 95 3.50 -12.40 -13.30
CA LEU A 95 3.64 -13.34 -14.41
C LEU A 95 4.97 -14.10 -14.32
N PHE A 96 6.08 -13.39 -14.10
CA PHE A 96 7.40 -14.00 -13.95
C PHE A 96 7.42 -15.03 -12.82
N GLU A 97 6.78 -14.71 -11.69
CA GLU A 97 6.61 -15.62 -10.56
C GLU A 97 5.86 -16.92 -10.95
N MET A 98 4.86 -16.85 -11.83
CA MET A 98 4.15 -18.05 -12.30
C MET A 98 5.01 -18.96 -13.18
N TYR A 99 5.97 -18.41 -13.92
CA TYR A 99 6.81 -19.19 -14.84
C TYR A 99 8.01 -19.84 -14.15
N ASP A 100 8.62 -19.16 -13.18
CA ASP A 100 9.87 -19.63 -12.60
C ASP A 100 9.93 -19.49 -11.06
N PRO A 101 9.95 -20.60 -10.31
CA PRO A 101 9.97 -20.58 -8.85
C PRO A 101 11.34 -20.24 -8.23
N ILE A 102 12.30 -19.67 -8.98
CA ILE A 102 13.66 -19.33 -8.51
C ILE A 102 13.65 -18.49 -7.22
N TRP A 103 12.58 -17.72 -6.98
CA TRP A 103 12.40 -16.95 -5.76
C TRP A 103 12.14 -17.79 -4.49
N MET A 104 12.12 -19.13 -4.57
CA MET A 104 11.91 -20.05 -3.45
C MET A 104 12.86 -19.88 -2.25
N PHE A 105 14.00 -19.18 -2.41
CA PHE A 105 14.93 -18.93 -1.29
C PHE A 105 14.48 -17.82 -0.34
N MET A 106 13.55 -16.94 -0.75
CA MET A 106 13.06 -15.83 0.05
C MET A 106 11.54 -15.81 0.14
N ASP A 107 11.02 -15.30 1.26
CA ASP A 107 9.58 -15.11 1.42
C ASP A 107 9.07 -14.13 0.35
N ARG A 108 8.16 -14.63 -0.49
CA ARG A 108 7.47 -13.91 -1.55
C ARG A 108 6.98 -12.53 -1.11
N VAL A 109 6.33 -12.47 0.06
CA VAL A 109 5.71 -11.25 0.58
C VAL A 109 6.79 -10.21 0.84
N VAL A 110 7.88 -10.62 1.48
CA VAL A 110 9.01 -9.73 1.81
C VAL A 110 9.65 -9.19 0.53
N LEU A 111 9.85 -10.05 -0.47
CA LEU A 111 10.53 -9.71 -1.70
C LEU A 111 9.75 -8.70 -2.55
N ILE A 112 8.45 -8.93 -2.72
CA ILE A 112 7.56 -8.02 -3.44
C ILE A 112 7.44 -6.70 -2.67
N SER A 113 7.26 -6.74 -1.34
CA SER A 113 7.21 -5.53 -0.51
C SER A 113 8.47 -4.69 -0.62
N PHE A 114 9.65 -5.31 -0.59
CA PHE A 114 10.92 -4.61 -0.70
C PHE A 114 11.11 -3.98 -2.08
N THR A 115 10.77 -4.72 -3.15
CA THR A 115 10.84 -4.23 -4.53
C THR A 115 9.93 -3.02 -4.72
N LEU A 116 8.66 -3.13 -4.30
CA LEU A 116 7.69 -2.03 -4.39
C LEU A 116 8.08 -0.82 -3.53
N PHE A 117 8.67 -1.05 -2.37
CA PHE A 117 9.21 0.02 -1.53
C PHE A 117 10.27 0.82 -2.30
N ILE A 118 11.25 0.17 -2.92
CA ILE A 118 12.28 0.82 -3.73
C ILE A 118 11.65 1.61 -4.88
N PHE A 119 10.77 0.97 -5.67
CA PHE A 119 10.07 1.65 -6.78
C PHE A 119 9.31 2.89 -6.31
N GLY A 120 8.65 2.81 -5.16
CA GLY A 120 7.96 3.95 -4.57
C GLY A 120 8.89 5.15 -4.33
N TYR A 121 10.10 4.91 -3.79
CA TYR A 121 11.08 5.99 -3.55
C TYR A 121 11.70 6.54 -4.82
N VAL A 122 11.96 5.68 -5.82
CA VAL A 122 12.52 6.10 -7.11
C VAL A 122 11.53 7.00 -7.86
N LEU A 123 10.25 6.65 -7.89
CA LEU A 123 9.23 7.42 -8.62
C LEU A 123 8.75 8.65 -7.82
N TYR A 124 8.65 8.55 -6.49
CA TYR A 124 8.19 9.65 -5.62
C TYR A 124 9.00 9.73 -4.32
N SER A 125 10.06 10.52 -4.34
CA SER A 125 10.92 10.75 -3.17
C SER A 125 10.31 11.71 -2.14
N SER A 126 9.63 12.78 -2.58
CA SER A 126 9.31 13.92 -1.69
C SER A 126 8.14 13.71 -0.74
N SER A 127 7.09 12.96 -1.11
CA SER A 127 5.86 12.88 -0.31
C SER A 127 5.43 11.44 -0.05
N ILE A 128 5.33 11.12 1.24
CA ILE A 128 4.86 9.85 1.77
C ILE A 128 3.47 9.49 1.26
N LEU A 129 2.55 10.47 1.26
CA LEU A 129 1.15 10.24 0.89
C LEU A 129 1.02 9.93 -0.60
N THR A 130 1.73 10.66 -1.47
CA THR A 130 1.71 10.38 -2.91
C THR A 130 2.38 9.07 -3.25
N ARG A 131 3.40 8.66 -2.48
CA ARG A 131 4.07 7.37 -2.66
C ARG A 131 3.20 6.19 -2.27
N ILE A 132 2.55 6.26 -1.09
CA ILE A 132 1.58 5.22 -0.69
C ILE A 132 0.45 5.14 -1.72
N LEU A 133 -0.05 6.28 -2.19
CA LEU A 133 -1.10 6.34 -3.20
C LEU A 133 -0.65 5.73 -4.53
N LEU A 134 0.56 6.03 -5.00
CA LEU A 134 1.16 5.41 -6.18
C LEU A 134 1.21 3.88 -6.04
N ILE A 135 1.72 3.38 -4.91
CA ILE A 135 1.89 1.93 -4.71
C ILE A 135 0.52 1.25 -4.64
N CYS A 136 -0.42 1.78 -3.88
CA CYS A 136 -1.76 1.20 -3.77
C CYS A 136 -2.50 1.18 -5.12
N LEU A 137 -2.50 2.29 -5.87
CA LEU A 137 -3.15 2.33 -7.19
C LEU A 137 -2.44 1.46 -8.22
N GLY A 138 -1.10 1.57 -8.31
CA GLY A 138 -0.33 0.82 -9.30
C GLY A 138 -0.42 -0.69 -9.07
N THR A 139 -0.31 -1.15 -7.83
CA THR A 139 -0.40 -2.58 -7.53
C THR A 139 -1.82 -3.12 -7.65
N LEU A 140 -2.86 -2.41 -7.19
CA LEU A 140 -4.24 -2.89 -7.38
C LEU A 140 -4.62 -2.95 -8.85
N GLN A 141 -4.22 -1.96 -9.65
CA GLN A 141 -4.47 -2.00 -11.08
C GLN A 141 -3.64 -3.08 -11.77
N GLY A 142 -2.40 -3.31 -11.35
CA GLY A 142 -1.60 -4.43 -11.83
C GLY A 142 -2.21 -5.79 -11.48
N ASP A 143 -2.79 -5.92 -10.28
CA ASP A 143 -3.48 -7.13 -9.82
C ASP A 143 -4.77 -7.39 -10.65
N ILE A 144 -5.51 -6.34 -11.02
CA ILE A 144 -6.65 -6.41 -11.95
C ILE A 144 -6.18 -6.85 -13.34
N VAL A 145 -5.08 -6.30 -13.84
CA VAL A 145 -4.51 -6.68 -15.16
C VAL A 145 -4.08 -8.13 -15.16
N PHE A 146 -3.40 -8.56 -14.11
CA PHE A 146 -2.99 -9.93 -13.94
C PHE A 146 -4.20 -10.87 -13.92
N ALA A 147 -5.23 -10.56 -13.12
CA ALA A 147 -6.49 -11.30 -13.11
C ALA A 147 -7.17 -11.34 -14.49
N SER A 148 -7.11 -10.24 -15.25
CA SER A 148 -7.67 -10.17 -16.60
C SER A 148 -6.90 -10.99 -17.63
N TYR A 149 -5.60 -11.23 -17.38
CA TYR A 149 -4.78 -12.12 -18.20
C TYR A 149 -5.09 -13.58 -17.88
N LEU A 150 -5.16 -13.93 -16.60
CA LEU A 150 -5.47 -15.31 -16.14
C LEU A 150 -6.90 -15.73 -16.49
N SER A 151 -7.85 -14.81 -16.49
CA SER A 151 -9.25 -15.13 -16.85
C SER A 151 -9.41 -15.61 -18.29
N LYS A 152 -8.49 -15.27 -19.20
CA LYS A 152 -8.47 -15.81 -20.57
C LYS A 152 -8.19 -17.31 -20.62
N TRP A 153 -7.60 -17.86 -19.56
CA TRP A 153 -7.23 -19.26 -19.42
C TRP A 153 -8.11 -19.98 -18.38
N ASP A 154 -9.28 -19.40 -18.04
CA ASP A 154 -10.21 -19.89 -17.03
C ASP A 154 -9.58 -20.16 -15.65
N MET A 155 -8.48 -19.47 -15.33
CA MET A 155 -7.83 -19.57 -14.03
C MET A 155 -8.43 -18.54 -13.05
N PRO A 156 -9.17 -18.98 -12.01
CA PRO A 156 -9.75 -18.06 -11.04
C PRO A 156 -8.64 -17.44 -10.18
N TYR A 157 -8.57 -16.10 -10.17
CA TYR A 157 -7.65 -15.34 -9.34
C TYR A 157 -8.39 -14.32 -8.48
N LEU A 158 -8.06 -14.28 -7.19
CA LEU A 158 -8.63 -13.33 -6.23
C LEU A 158 -7.79 -12.06 -6.19
N ILE A 159 -8.31 -10.99 -6.79
CA ILE A 159 -7.75 -9.65 -6.71
C ILE A 159 -7.82 -9.18 -5.26
N GLY A 160 -6.69 -8.72 -4.75
CA GLY A 160 -6.60 -8.28 -3.37
C GLY A 160 -6.60 -9.42 -2.37
N SER A 161 -5.88 -10.50 -2.68
CA SER A 161 -5.72 -11.64 -1.79
C SER A 161 -5.18 -11.24 -0.41
N MET A 162 -5.27 -12.15 0.56
CA MET A 162 -4.75 -11.89 1.91
C MET A 162 -3.23 -11.64 1.91
N GLU A 163 -2.50 -12.28 1.01
CA GLU A 163 -1.06 -12.03 0.81
C GLU A 163 -0.81 -10.63 0.26
N TYR A 164 -1.63 -10.19 -0.70
CA TYR A 164 -1.56 -8.82 -1.20
C TYR A 164 -1.76 -7.79 -0.08
N LEU A 165 -2.71 -8.02 0.83
CA LEU A 165 -2.94 -7.14 1.97
C LEU A 165 -1.76 -7.13 2.95
N ASP A 166 -1.10 -8.27 3.17
CA ASP A 166 0.15 -8.32 3.96
C ASP A 166 1.25 -7.48 3.29
N ILE A 167 1.43 -7.62 1.96
CA ILE A 167 2.40 -6.85 1.17
C ILE A 167 2.18 -5.35 1.35
N ILE A 168 0.94 -4.88 1.16
CA ILE A 168 0.58 -3.46 1.31
C ILE A 168 0.80 -2.98 2.74
N SER A 169 0.46 -3.81 3.73
CA SER A 169 0.64 -3.45 5.15
C SER A 169 2.10 -3.26 5.51
N ILE A 170 2.98 -4.16 5.05
CA ILE A 170 4.44 -4.04 5.22
C ILE A 170 4.96 -2.78 4.54
N ILE A 171 4.50 -2.48 3.33
CA ILE A 171 4.92 -1.29 2.59
C ILE A 171 4.49 -0.03 3.32
N ILE A 172 3.24 0.09 3.73
CA ILE A 172 2.75 1.27 4.46
C ILE A 172 3.54 1.44 5.76
N PHE A 173 3.75 0.36 6.50
CA PHE A 173 4.49 0.39 7.76
C PHE A 173 5.96 0.78 7.56
N SER A 174 6.66 0.20 6.59
CA SER A 174 8.05 0.54 6.28
C SER A 174 8.22 1.99 5.83
N ASN A 175 7.26 2.49 5.05
CA ASN A 175 7.20 3.87 4.60
C ASN A 175 7.00 4.86 5.76
N LEU A 176 6.13 4.53 6.72
CA LEU A 176 5.94 5.33 7.93
C LEU A 176 7.17 5.30 8.83
N LEU A 177 7.77 4.12 9.03
CA LEU A 177 9.00 3.97 9.82
C LEU A 177 10.14 4.80 9.23
N PHE A 178 10.39 4.70 7.92
CA PHE A 178 11.44 5.47 7.28
C PHE A 178 11.18 6.97 7.40
N HIS A 179 9.93 7.41 7.22
CA HIS A 179 9.58 8.81 7.41
C HIS A 179 9.90 9.28 8.84
N PHE A 180 9.53 8.50 9.85
CA PHE A 180 9.85 8.80 11.25
C PHE A 180 11.36 8.89 11.51
N ILE A 181 12.15 7.94 10.99
CA ILE A 181 13.62 7.95 11.08
C ILE A 181 14.22 9.18 10.38
N SER A 182 13.73 9.51 9.18
CA SER A 182 14.19 10.68 8.42
C SER A 182 13.89 12.00 9.13
N ASN A 183 12.75 12.09 9.81
CA ASN A 183 12.41 13.26 10.62
C ASN A 183 13.25 13.32 11.90
N ALA A 184 13.47 12.18 12.57
CA ALA A 184 14.30 12.11 13.77
C ALA A 184 15.77 12.50 13.51
N THR A 185 16.29 12.23 12.31
CA THR A 185 17.67 12.58 11.91
C THR A 185 17.83 14.02 11.42
N THR A 186 16.78 14.66 10.94
CA THR A 186 16.80 16.08 10.52
C THR A 186 16.68 17.06 11.69
N ILE A 187 15.96 16.69 12.76
CA ILE A 187 15.83 17.48 14.00
C ILE A 187 17.18 17.82 14.66
N PRO A 188 18.15 16.89 14.84
CA PRO A 188 19.44 17.22 15.44
C PRO A 188 20.33 18.10 14.54
N ARG A 189 20.18 18.02 13.20
CA ARG A 189 20.96 18.86 12.26
C ARG A 189 20.60 20.35 12.34
N MET A 190 19.34 20.69 12.60
CA MET A 190 18.93 22.10 12.77
C MET A 190 19.41 22.70 14.10
N LYS A 191 19.62 21.87 15.13
CA LYS A 191 20.10 22.33 16.45
C LYS A 191 21.61 22.60 16.46
N GLY A 192 22.38 21.92 15.61
CA GLY A 192 23.81 22.17 15.41
C GLY A 192 24.13 23.46 14.66
N ASN A 193 23.30 23.86 13.70
CA ASN A 193 23.56 25.04 12.86
C ASN A 193 23.22 26.39 13.53
N LYS A 194 22.53 26.39 14.69
CA LYS A 194 22.28 27.61 15.48
C LYS A 194 23.41 27.97 16.46
N LYS A 195 24.43 27.12 16.62
CA LYS A 195 25.53 27.36 17.59
C LYS A 195 26.79 28.02 17.01
N ILE A 196 26.84 28.30 15.70
CA ILE A 196 28.05 28.80 15.00
C ILE A 196 27.87 30.25 14.50
N SER A 197 26.87 30.99 15.00
CA SER A 197 26.62 32.38 14.58
C SER A 197 26.75 33.39 15.73
N HIS A 198 27.82 33.29 16.51
CA HIS A 198 28.26 34.33 17.43
C HIS A 198 29.75 34.56 17.30
#